data_AF-A0A3D2JC64-F1
#
_entry.id   AF-A0A3D2JC64-F1
#
_cell.length_a   1.000
_cell.length_b   1.000
_cell.length_c   1.000
_cell.angle_alpha   90.00
_cell.angle_beta   90.00
_cell.angle_gamma   90.00
#
_symmetry.space_group_name_H-M   'P 1'
#
loop_
_entity.id
_entity.type
_entity.pdbx_description
1 polymer ?
#
loop_
_entity_poly.entity_id
_entity_poly.type
_entity_poly.pdbx_seq_one_letter_code
_entity_poly.pdbx_strand_id
1 'polypeptide(L)'
;EVFHADARAIPLKGESIDLIITSPPYINVFNYHQNNRPAMELIGWNLLEIAKSEIGANRKHRQNRFLTVVQYCLDMLDALREMKRVLRPDGRAIIVIGRESTVRSLPFKNGRIVAAIAIGSAEFRLEARQERKFKNKFGEIIYEDILHLIPEPCNVSVDNEVAIQIAQQSLLAASKNTPYEQVASEALEAIRVAYSVQKSPLFKLV
;
A
#
# COMPACT_ATOMS: atom_id res chain seq x y z
N GLU A 1 -1.64 -22.96 -9.76
CA GLU A 1 -0.30 -22.97 -9.13
C GLU A 1 -0.31 -22.05 -7.92
N VAL A 2 0.58 -22.27 -6.95
CA VAL A 2 0.74 -21.38 -5.78
C VAL A 2 2.20 -20.98 -5.71
N PHE A 3 2.45 -19.67 -5.72
CA PHE A 3 3.80 -19.11 -5.64
C PHE A 3 3.99 -18.47 -4.28
N HIS A 4 5.05 -18.88 -3.58
CA HIS A 4 5.51 -18.19 -2.40
C HIS A 4 6.52 -17.13 -2.87
N ALA A 5 6.06 -15.89 -3.05
CA ALA A 5 6.88 -14.79 -3.57
C ALA A 5 6.39 -13.44 -3.04
N ASP A 6 7.22 -12.40 -3.18
CA ASP A 6 6.81 -11.04 -2.90
C ASP A 6 5.83 -10.55 -3.98
N ALA A 7 4.74 -9.90 -3.60
CA ALA A 7 3.76 -9.37 -4.55
C ALA A 7 4.33 -8.27 -5.47
N ARG A 8 5.51 -7.73 -5.12
CA ARG A 8 6.28 -6.77 -5.91
C ARG A 8 7.28 -7.46 -6.87
N ALA A 9 7.36 -8.79 -6.87
CA ALA A 9 8.21 -9.60 -7.73
C ALA A 9 7.63 -11.01 -7.94
N ILE A 10 6.59 -11.11 -8.77
CA ILE A 10 5.82 -12.32 -9.06
C ILE A 10 6.58 -13.15 -10.13
N PRO A 11 6.79 -14.47 -9.92
CA PRO A 11 7.54 -15.34 -10.83
C PRO A 11 6.71 -15.78 -12.06
N LEU A 12 6.00 -14.84 -12.68
CA LEU A 12 5.19 -15.06 -13.88
C LEU A 12 5.69 -14.20 -15.03
N LYS A 13 5.49 -14.68 -16.26
CA LYS A 13 5.82 -13.93 -17.47
C LYS A 13 5.02 -12.63 -17.52
N GLY A 14 5.59 -11.59 -18.12
CA GLY A 14 4.81 -10.39 -18.44
C GLY A 14 3.62 -10.72 -19.35
N GLU A 15 2.56 -9.93 -19.23
CA GLU A 15 1.35 -10.03 -20.07
C GLU A 15 0.77 -11.47 -20.14
N SER A 16 0.72 -12.16 -19.00
CA SER A 16 0.26 -13.55 -18.90
C SER A 16 -1.04 -13.74 -18.11
N ILE A 17 -1.53 -12.69 -17.45
CA ILE A 17 -2.71 -12.73 -16.59
C ILE A 17 -3.83 -11.85 -17.17
N ASP A 18 -5.04 -12.42 -17.28
CA ASP A 18 -6.23 -11.69 -17.75
C ASP A 18 -6.90 -10.87 -16.62
N LEU A 19 -6.88 -11.38 -15.39
CA LEU A 19 -7.56 -10.76 -14.24
C LEU A 19 -6.77 -10.92 -12.94
N ILE A 20 -6.57 -9.81 -12.23
CA ILE A 20 -6.07 -9.77 -10.85
C ILE A 20 -7.22 -9.39 -9.92
N ILE A 21 -7.39 -10.13 -8.83
CA ILE A 21 -8.29 -9.77 -7.72
C ILE A 21 -7.48 -9.85 -6.43
N THR A 22 -7.41 -8.77 -5.67
CA THR A 22 -6.61 -8.74 -4.44
C THR A 22 -7.16 -7.78 -3.38
N SER A 23 -6.78 -8.01 -2.13
CA SER A 23 -6.95 -7.07 -1.02
C SER A 23 -5.58 -6.82 -0.37
N PRO A 24 -4.85 -5.78 -0.80
CA PRO A 24 -3.49 -5.52 -0.32
C PRO A 24 -3.53 -5.04 1.14
N PRO A 25 -2.39 -5.07 1.86
CA PRO A 25 -2.31 -4.52 3.20
C PRO A 25 -2.63 -3.01 3.22
N TYR A 26 -3.14 -2.53 4.36
CA TYR A 26 -3.51 -1.13 4.56
C TYR A 26 -2.46 -0.43 5.42
N ILE A 27 -2.39 0.90 5.34
CA ILE A 27 -1.43 1.69 6.13
C ILE A 27 -1.69 1.47 7.63
N ASN A 28 -0.69 0.97 8.37
CA ASN A 28 -0.64 1.01 9.83
C ASN A 28 -1.83 0.34 10.57
N VAL A 29 -2.52 -0.63 9.95
CA VAL A 29 -3.69 -1.28 10.57
C VAL A 29 -3.27 -2.35 11.59
N PHE A 30 -2.31 -3.21 11.27
CA PHE A 30 -1.63 -4.11 12.22
C PHE A 30 -0.38 -4.73 11.58
N ASN A 31 0.41 -5.45 12.39
CA ASN A 31 1.57 -6.21 11.90
C ASN A 31 1.16 -7.65 11.65
N TYR A 32 1.04 -8.06 10.39
CA TYR A 32 0.64 -9.41 9.99
C TYR A 32 1.57 -10.47 10.58
N HIS A 33 2.88 -10.21 10.59
CA HIS A 33 3.86 -11.16 11.15
C HIS A 33 3.68 -11.36 12.67
N GLN A 34 3.20 -10.35 13.40
CA GLN A 34 2.98 -10.44 14.85
C GLN A 34 1.65 -11.09 15.15
N ASN A 35 0.59 -10.70 14.44
CA ASN A 35 -0.76 -11.20 14.65
C ASN A 35 -0.88 -12.69 14.31
N ASN A 36 -0.10 -13.17 13.34
CA ASN A 36 -0.08 -14.57 12.92
C ASN A 36 1.17 -15.33 13.38
N ARG A 37 1.94 -14.78 14.35
CA ARG A 37 3.22 -15.35 14.80
C ARG A 37 3.16 -16.86 15.05
N PRO A 38 2.21 -17.41 15.86
CA PRO A 38 2.19 -18.84 16.15
C PRO A 38 2.01 -19.70 14.89
N ALA A 39 1.13 -19.27 13.98
CA ALA A 39 0.89 -19.97 12.74
C ALA A 39 2.13 -19.92 11.83
N MET A 40 2.74 -18.75 11.68
CA MET A 40 3.92 -18.55 10.84
C MET A 40 5.16 -19.29 11.37
N GLU A 41 5.38 -19.29 12.68
CA GLU A 41 6.44 -20.09 13.32
C GLU A 41 6.21 -21.60 13.10
N LEU A 42 4.97 -22.08 13.20
CA LEU A 42 4.62 -23.48 12.97
C LEU A 42 4.96 -23.95 11.54
N ILE A 43 4.76 -23.09 10.54
CA ILE A 43 5.10 -23.39 9.14
C ILE A 43 6.55 -23.04 8.77
N GLY A 44 7.42 -22.79 9.76
CA GLY A 44 8.87 -22.65 9.58
C GLY A 44 9.35 -21.29 9.07
N TRP A 45 8.53 -20.25 9.17
CA TRP A 45 8.90 -18.93 8.64
C TRP A 45 9.81 -18.14 9.60
N ASN A 46 10.79 -17.44 9.02
CA ASN A 46 11.63 -16.50 9.77
C ASN A 46 10.93 -15.13 9.88
N LEU A 47 10.32 -14.87 11.03
CA LEU A 47 9.57 -13.64 11.29
C LEU A 47 10.40 -12.36 11.19
N LEU A 48 11.70 -12.42 11.52
CA LEU A 48 12.56 -11.24 11.48
C LEU A 48 12.82 -10.79 10.04
N GLU A 49 12.89 -11.72 9.09
CA GLU A 49 13.05 -11.38 7.68
C GLU A 49 11.75 -10.85 7.08
N ILE A 50 10.60 -11.47 7.39
CA ILE A 50 9.29 -11.06 6.87
C ILE A 50 8.89 -9.67 7.38
N ALA A 51 9.17 -9.39 8.66
CA ALA A 51 8.86 -8.10 9.25
C ALA A 51 9.53 -6.93 8.53
N LYS A 52 10.70 -7.16 7.91
CA LYS A 52 11.41 -6.13 7.14
C LYS A 52 10.73 -5.85 5.81
N SER A 53 10.20 -6.88 5.13
CA SER A 53 9.57 -6.76 3.81
C SER A 53 8.09 -6.36 3.86
N GLU A 54 7.46 -6.42 5.04
CA GLU A 54 6.04 -6.12 5.20
C GLU A 54 5.67 -4.68 4.78
N ILE A 55 4.66 -4.59 3.92
CA ILE A 55 4.09 -3.35 3.40
C ILE A 55 3.11 -2.78 4.43
N GLY A 56 3.24 -1.49 4.74
CA GLY A 56 2.32 -0.79 5.65
C GLY A 56 2.47 -1.16 7.13
N ALA A 57 3.57 -1.85 7.50
CA ALA A 57 3.81 -2.33 8.85
C ALA A 57 3.79 -1.21 9.90
N ASN A 58 3.10 -1.48 11.01
CA ASN A 58 3.02 -0.62 12.17
C ASN A 58 4.34 -0.64 12.95
N ARG A 59 4.80 0.54 13.37
CA ARG A 59 6.05 0.76 14.15
C ARG A 59 7.35 0.47 13.41
N LYS A 60 7.34 0.34 12.09
CA LYS A 60 8.57 0.26 11.28
C LYS A 60 9.42 1.53 11.43
N HIS A 61 8.76 2.69 11.49
CA HIS A 61 9.38 3.97 11.81
C HIS A 61 9.01 4.42 13.23
N ARG A 62 9.72 3.91 14.24
CA ARG A 62 9.41 4.21 15.66
C ARG A 62 9.55 5.69 16.02
N GLN A 63 10.56 6.36 15.45
CA GLN A 63 10.84 7.77 15.73
C GLN A 63 9.79 8.70 15.13
N ASN A 64 9.33 8.42 13.91
CA ASN A 64 8.25 9.16 13.25
C ASN A 64 7.37 8.20 12.45
N ARG A 65 6.18 7.88 12.97
CA ARG A 65 5.26 6.91 12.35
C ARG A 65 4.68 7.38 11.02
N PHE A 66 4.70 8.68 10.72
CA PHE A 66 4.21 9.21 9.46
C PHE A 66 5.09 8.82 8.27
N LEU A 67 6.35 8.46 8.50
CA LEU A 67 7.23 7.91 7.46
C LEU A 67 6.68 6.61 6.85
N THR A 68 5.86 5.84 7.59
CA THR A 68 5.17 4.65 7.07
C THR A 68 4.22 5.02 5.92
N VAL A 69 3.65 6.24 5.88
CA VAL A 69 2.80 6.68 4.77
C VAL A 69 3.61 6.80 3.48
N VAL A 70 4.81 7.38 3.57
CA VAL A 70 5.72 7.54 2.42
C VAL A 70 6.21 6.18 1.93
N GLN A 71 6.69 5.33 2.84
CA GLN A 71 7.14 3.98 2.50
C GLN A 71 6.02 3.14 1.89
N TYR A 72 4.80 3.23 2.43
CA TYR A 72 3.63 2.55 1.87
C TYR A 72 3.34 2.98 0.43
N CYS A 73 3.37 4.28 0.12
CA CYS A 73 3.16 4.74 -1.25
C CYS A 73 4.21 4.18 -2.21
N LEU A 74 5.47 4.13 -1.79
CA LEU A 74 6.56 3.55 -2.58
C LEU A 74 6.39 2.04 -2.79
N ASP A 75 6.04 1.30 -1.75
CA ASP A 75 5.84 -0.15 -1.84
C ASP A 75 4.61 -0.51 -2.69
N MET A 76 3.53 0.27 -2.56
CA MET A 76 2.33 0.09 -3.37
C MET A 76 2.57 0.44 -4.84
N LEU A 77 3.44 1.41 -5.13
CA LEU A 77 3.86 1.69 -6.50
C LEU A 77 4.53 0.47 -7.13
N ASP A 78 5.46 -0.17 -6.43
CA ASP A 78 6.12 -1.39 -6.92
C ASP A 78 5.12 -2.55 -7.09
N ALA A 79 4.19 -2.71 -6.16
CA ALA A 79 3.17 -3.76 -6.26
C ALA A 79 2.24 -3.52 -7.46
N LEU A 80 1.81 -2.27 -7.69
CA LEU A 80 0.97 -1.91 -8.83
C LEU A 80 1.73 -2.10 -10.16
N ARG A 81 3.01 -1.70 -10.23
CA ARG A 81 3.83 -1.92 -11.42
C ARG A 81 4.01 -3.41 -11.72
N GLU A 82 4.17 -4.21 -10.68
CA GLU A 82 4.27 -5.65 -10.85
C GLU A 82 2.95 -6.27 -11.33
N MET A 83 1.81 -5.79 -10.81
CA MET A 83 0.49 -6.14 -11.34
C MET A 83 0.38 -5.76 -12.82
N LYS A 84 0.80 -4.55 -13.20
CA LYS A 84 0.78 -4.11 -14.60
C LYS A 84 1.66 -5.02 -15.47
N ARG A 85 2.86 -5.36 -14.99
CA ARG A 85 3.82 -6.17 -15.73
C ARG A 85 3.22 -7.52 -16.11
N VAL A 86 2.56 -8.20 -15.19
CA VAL A 86 1.98 -9.54 -15.42
C VAL A 86 0.62 -9.48 -16.12
N LEU A 87 -0.12 -8.38 -16.01
CA LEU A 87 -1.40 -8.20 -16.69
C LEU A 87 -1.23 -8.05 -18.20
N ARG A 88 -2.13 -8.66 -18.96
CA ARG A 88 -2.26 -8.42 -20.40
C ARG A 88 -2.74 -7.00 -20.68
N PRO A 89 -2.48 -6.43 -21.87
CA PRO A 89 -2.94 -5.09 -22.23
C PRO A 89 -4.47 -4.90 -22.12
N ASP A 90 -5.25 -5.96 -22.35
CA ASP A 90 -6.72 -6.00 -22.22
C ASP A 90 -7.21 -6.54 -20.87
N GLY A 91 -6.27 -6.81 -19.95
CA GLY A 91 -6.56 -7.36 -18.63
C GLY A 91 -7.15 -6.33 -17.65
N ARG A 92 -7.46 -6.80 -16.45
CA ARG A 92 -8.06 -5.97 -15.38
C ARG A 92 -7.47 -6.28 -14.02
N ALA A 93 -7.24 -5.26 -13.19
CA ALA A 93 -7.02 -5.44 -11.76
C ALA A 93 -8.22 -4.95 -10.95
N ILE A 94 -8.64 -5.73 -9.96
CA ILE A 94 -9.67 -5.40 -8.99
C ILE A 94 -9.04 -5.40 -7.60
N ILE A 95 -8.94 -4.22 -7.00
CA ILE A 95 -8.34 -4.03 -5.67
C ILE A 95 -9.43 -3.69 -4.67
N VAL A 96 -9.59 -4.53 -3.65
CA VAL A 96 -10.49 -4.29 -2.51
C VAL A 96 -9.68 -3.76 -1.35
N ILE A 97 -9.90 -2.51 -0.96
CA ILE A 97 -9.08 -1.85 0.05
C ILE A 97 -9.92 -1.12 1.08
N GLY A 98 -9.58 -1.29 2.36
CA GLY A 98 -10.21 -0.57 3.48
C GLY A 98 -10.18 0.93 3.21
N ARG A 99 -11.33 1.59 3.30
CA ARG A 99 -11.48 3.00 2.88
C ARG A 99 -10.51 3.94 3.57
N GLU A 100 -10.29 3.69 4.85
CA GLU A 100 -9.48 4.54 5.70
C GLU A 100 -8.72 3.72 6.73
N SER A 101 -7.53 4.20 7.05
CA SER A 101 -6.74 3.78 8.19
C SER A 101 -6.27 5.02 8.95
N THR A 102 -5.65 4.84 10.13
CA THR A 102 -5.12 5.96 10.90
C THR A 102 -3.64 5.81 11.21
N VAL A 103 -2.89 6.92 11.22
CA VAL A 103 -1.53 7.01 11.73
C VAL A 103 -1.50 8.15 12.74
N ARG A 104 -1.11 7.86 13.99
CA ARG A 104 -1.17 8.85 15.10
C ARG A 104 -2.55 9.54 15.19
N SER A 105 -3.61 8.76 15.04
CA SER A 105 -5.02 9.20 15.02
C SER A 105 -5.40 10.13 13.87
N LEU A 106 -4.51 10.37 12.90
CA LEU A 106 -4.85 11.10 11.67
C LEU A 106 -5.35 10.13 10.59
N PRO A 107 -6.44 10.46 9.90
CA PRO A 107 -7.03 9.58 8.88
C PRO A 107 -6.26 9.64 7.54
N PHE A 108 -6.09 8.48 6.92
CA PHE A 108 -5.53 8.32 5.57
C PHE A 108 -6.48 7.51 4.70
N LYS A 109 -6.92 8.10 3.58
CA LYS A 109 -7.89 7.51 2.66
C LYS A 109 -7.20 6.50 1.72
N ASN A 110 -7.01 5.26 2.16
CA ASN A 110 -6.20 4.26 1.43
C ASN A 110 -6.64 4.08 -0.03
N GLY A 111 -7.96 3.97 -0.28
CA GLY A 111 -8.48 3.81 -1.65
C GLY A 111 -8.19 5.00 -2.56
N ARG A 112 -8.14 6.22 -2.03
CA ARG A 112 -7.73 7.41 -2.79
C ARG A 112 -6.23 7.40 -3.07
N ILE A 113 -5.42 7.04 -2.08
CA ILE A 113 -3.96 6.95 -2.22
C ILE A 113 -3.59 5.92 -3.29
N VAL A 114 -4.12 4.70 -3.21
CA VAL A 114 -3.82 3.63 -4.17
C VAL A 114 -4.30 3.98 -5.57
N ALA A 115 -5.50 4.56 -5.70
CA ALA A 115 -5.98 5.03 -7.00
C ALA A 115 -5.08 6.13 -7.60
N ALA A 116 -4.64 7.09 -6.78
CA ALA A 116 -3.74 8.16 -7.23
C ALA A 116 -2.39 7.61 -7.70
N ILE A 117 -1.82 6.61 -6.99
CA ILE A 117 -0.56 5.97 -7.40
C ILE A 117 -0.75 5.23 -8.72
N ALA A 118 -1.85 4.47 -8.83
CA ALA A 118 -2.18 3.69 -10.02
C ALA A 118 -2.25 4.58 -11.27
N ILE A 119 -2.99 5.70 -11.18
CA ILE A 119 -3.18 6.67 -12.26
C ILE A 119 -1.90 7.47 -12.56
N GLY A 120 -1.18 7.88 -11.51
CA GLY A 120 -0.08 8.83 -11.66
C GLY A 120 1.24 8.22 -12.14
N SER A 121 1.52 6.95 -11.82
CA SER A 121 2.87 6.39 -12.06
C SER A 121 2.97 4.87 -12.19
N ALA A 122 1.84 4.15 -12.18
CA ALA A 122 1.81 2.70 -12.35
C ALA A 122 1.10 2.22 -13.62
N GLU A 123 0.84 3.12 -14.57
CA GLU A 123 0.29 2.79 -15.91
C GLU A 123 -1.09 2.12 -15.86
N PHE A 124 -2.00 2.68 -15.05
CA PHE A 124 -3.39 2.29 -15.04
C PHE A 124 -4.32 3.49 -15.22
N ARG A 125 -5.47 3.26 -15.82
CA ARG A 125 -6.65 4.11 -15.63
C ARG A 125 -7.58 3.51 -14.60
N LEU A 126 -8.29 4.36 -13.86
CA LEU A 126 -9.38 3.94 -12.98
C LEU A 126 -10.69 3.90 -13.78
N GLU A 127 -11.14 2.71 -14.14
CA GLU A 127 -12.42 2.50 -14.84
C GLU A 127 -13.60 2.82 -13.94
N ALA A 128 -13.56 2.31 -12.70
CA ALA A 128 -14.63 2.45 -11.76
C ALA A 128 -14.11 2.36 -10.33
N ARG A 129 -14.81 3.06 -9.43
CA ARG A 129 -14.67 2.88 -7.98
C ARG A 129 -16.04 2.54 -7.41
N GLN A 130 -16.14 1.35 -6.82
CA GLN A 130 -17.34 0.93 -6.10
C GLN A 130 -17.08 0.92 -4.59
N GLU A 131 -18.14 0.73 -3.82
CA GLU A 131 -18.10 0.59 -2.37
C GLU A 131 -18.71 -0.75 -1.97
N ARG A 132 -18.11 -1.40 -0.96
CA ARG A 132 -18.76 -2.43 -0.17
C ARG A 132 -18.71 -2.09 1.31
N LYS A 133 -19.65 -2.64 2.07
CA LYS A 133 -19.66 -2.54 3.53
C LYS A 133 -20.09 -3.83 4.19
N PHE A 134 -19.57 -4.09 5.38
CA PHE A 134 -19.95 -5.24 6.21
C PHE A 134 -19.86 -4.89 7.69
N LYS A 135 -20.58 -5.61 8.53
CA LYS A 135 -20.52 -5.45 9.99
C LYS A 135 -19.41 -6.35 10.54
N ASN A 136 -18.44 -5.79 11.26
CA ASN A 136 -17.38 -6.58 11.90
C ASN A 136 -17.90 -7.28 13.18
N LYS A 137 -17.05 -8.09 13.81
CA LYS A 137 -17.39 -8.81 15.05
C LYS A 137 -17.72 -7.91 16.25
N PHE A 138 -17.34 -6.63 16.20
CA PHE A 138 -17.62 -5.63 17.23
C PHE A 138 -18.87 -4.80 16.92
N GLY A 139 -19.54 -5.08 15.80
CA GLY A 139 -20.75 -4.41 15.38
C GLY A 139 -20.54 -3.11 14.60
N GLU A 140 -19.29 -2.75 14.31
CA GLU A 140 -18.95 -1.57 13.51
C GLU A 140 -19.15 -1.86 12.02
N ILE A 141 -19.64 -0.87 11.26
CA ILE A 141 -19.75 -0.97 9.80
C ILE A 141 -18.41 -0.58 9.19
N ILE A 142 -17.76 -1.55 8.57
CA ILE A 142 -16.52 -1.36 7.82
C ILE A 142 -16.86 -1.05 6.37
N TYR A 143 -16.17 -0.05 5.81
CA TYR A 143 -16.29 0.37 4.42
C TYR A 143 -15.00 0.09 3.67
N GLU A 144 -15.13 -0.45 2.47
CA GLU A 144 -14.02 -0.71 1.56
C GLU A 144 -14.32 -0.11 0.18
N ASP A 145 -13.29 0.40 -0.46
CA ASP A 145 -13.34 0.80 -1.86
C ASP A 145 -12.94 -0.39 -2.75
N ILE A 146 -13.67 -0.58 -3.85
CA ILE A 146 -13.32 -1.57 -4.89
C ILE A 146 -12.85 -0.77 -6.11
N LEU A 147 -11.56 -0.82 -6.38
CA LEU A 147 -10.93 -0.11 -7.49
C LEU A 147 -10.84 -1.05 -8.70
N HIS A 148 -11.43 -0.63 -9.82
CA HIS A 148 -11.30 -1.31 -11.10
C HIS A 148 -10.26 -0.58 -11.94
N LEU A 149 -9.11 -1.21 -12.13
CA LEU A 149 -7.98 -0.65 -12.86
C LEU A 149 -7.80 -1.40 -14.18
N ILE A 150 -7.54 -0.63 -15.24
CA ILE A 150 -7.24 -1.15 -16.57
C ILE A 150 -5.85 -0.66 -16.98
N PRO A 151 -4.96 -1.53 -17.47
CA PRO A 151 -3.66 -1.11 -17.97
C PRO A 151 -3.80 0.00 -19.01
N GLU A 152 -3.08 1.10 -18.82
CA GLU A 152 -3.04 2.23 -19.73
C GLU A 152 -1.59 2.71 -19.86
N PRO A 153 -0.91 2.45 -20.98
CA PRO A 153 0.46 2.88 -21.19
C PRO A 153 0.58 4.40 -21.05
N CYS A 154 1.60 4.86 -20.34
CA CYS A 154 1.91 6.28 -20.22
C CYS A 154 3.30 6.58 -20.78
N ASN A 155 3.42 7.68 -21.53
CA ASN A 155 4.70 8.11 -22.12
C ASN A 155 5.60 8.89 -21.13
N VAL A 156 5.21 8.99 -19.85
CA VAL A 156 5.90 9.80 -18.83
C VAL A 156 6.62 8.92 -17.81
N SER A 157 7.80 9.38 -17.39
CA SER A 157 8.77 8.67 -16.56
C SER A 157 8.19 7.99 -15.31
N VAL A 158 8.77 6.82 -15.04
CA VAL A 158 8.44 5.80 -14.05
C VAL A 158 9.10 6.13 -12.69
N ASP A 159 9.08 7.39 -12.27
CA ASP A 159 9.77 7.81 -11.05
C ASP A 159 8.94 7.51 -9.78
N ASN A 160 9.64 7.19 -8.70
CA ASN A 160 9.13 7.14 -7.32
C ASN A 160 8.60 8.51 -6.86
N GLU A 161 9.00 9.59 -7.52
CA GLU A 161 8.61 10.96 -7.19
C GLU A 161 7.09 11.13 -7.04
N VAL A 162 6.29 10.59 -7.96
CA VAL A 162 4.82 10.71 -7.89
C VAL A 162 4.26 10.07 -6.62
N ALA A 163 4.76 8.89 -6.24
CA ALA A 163 4.36 8.22 -5.00
C ALA A 163 4.74 9.04 -3.75
N ILE A 164 5.93 9.66 -3.76
CA ILE A 164 6.38 10.55 -2.68
C ILE A 164 5.48 11.80 -2.60
N GLN A 165 5.17 12.43 -3.73
CA GLN A 165 4.28 13.59 -3.78
C GLN A 165 2.86 13.27 -3.29
N ILE A 166 2.30 12.11 -3.67
CA ILE A 166 1.00 11.63 -3.16
C ILE A 166 1.06 11.44 -1.63
N ALA A 167 2.15 10.89 -1.11
CA ALA A 167 2.35 10.76 0.33
C ALA A 167 2.43 12.13 1.01
N GLN A 168 3.21 13.07 0.48
CA GLN A 168 3.34 14.43 1.01
C GLN A 168 2.01 15.18 1.02
N GLN A 169 1.23 15.08 -0.07
CA GLN A 169 -0.11 15.68 -0.14
C GLN A 169 -1.06 15.07 0.90
N SER A 170 -1.02 13.75 1.07
CA SER A 170 -1.83 13.04 2.08
C SER A 170 -1.45 13.46 3.50
N LEU A 171 -0.15 13.58 3.78
CA LEU A 171 0.38 14.06 5.05
C LEU A 171 0.01 15.52 5.33
N LEU A 172 0.10 16.39 4.32
CA LEU A 172 -0.24 17.80 4.43
C LEU A 172 -1.74 18.00 4.69
N ALA A 173 -2.58 17.21 4.01
CA ALA A 173 -4.02 17.23 4.25
C ALA A 173 -4.35 16.72 5.67
N ALA A 174 -3.66 15.68 6.14
CA ALA A 174 -3.84 15.15 7.48
C ALA A 174 -3.37 16.14 8.57
N SER A 175 -2.23 16.80 8.40
CA SER A 175 -1.65 17.71 9.40
C SER A 175 -2.51 18.95 9.66
N LYS A 176 -3.32 19.38 8.69
CA LYS A 176 -4.28 20.48 8.85
C LYS A 176 -5.51 20.13 9.70
N ASN A 177 -5.75 18.85 9.96
CA ASN A 177 -6.97 18.33 10.58
C ASN A 177 -6.75 17.82 12.02
N THR A 178 -5.69 18.25 12.70
CA THR A 178 -5.40 17.85 14.09
C THR A 178 -5.33 19.05 15.02
N PRO A 179 -5.91 18.97 16.23
CA PRO A 179 -5.72 20.00 17.26
C PRO A 179 -4.35 19.88 17.96
N TYR A 180 -3.61 18.78 17.75
CA TYR A 180 -2.35 18.51 18.43
C TYR A 180 -1.15 18.99 17.61
N GLU A 181 -0.53 20.09 18.04
CA GLU A 181 0.63 20.71 17.38
C GLU A 181 1.81 19.73 17.19
N GLN A 182 2.09 18.90 18.20
CA GLN A 182 3.14 17.90 18.11
C GLN A 182 2.87 16.89 16.96
N VAL A 183 1.63 16.43 16.81
CA VAL A 183 1.26 15.47 15.76
C VAL A 183 1.35 16.12 14.38
N ALA A 184 0.94 17.38 14.26
CA ALA A 184 1.11 18.16 13.03
C ALA A 184 2.59 18.33 12.67
N SER A 185 3.43 18.68 13.66
CA SER A 185 4.88 18.84 13.49
C SER A 185 5.56 17.55 13.02
N GLU A 186 5.22 16.40 13.60
CA GLU A 186 5.72 15.10 13.14
C GLU A 186 5.33 14.79 11.69
N ALA A 187 4.10 15.11 11.28
CA ALA A 187 3.64 14.93 9.91
C ALA A 187 4.34 15.87 8.93
N LEU A 188 4.54 17.14 9.32
CA LEU A 188 5.31 18.12 8.53
C LEU A 188 6.77 17.70 8.41
N GLU A 189 7.37 17.16 9.46
CA GLU A 189 8.72 16.63 9.39
C GLU A 189 8.81 15.47 8.40
N ALA A 190 7.84 14.54 8.44
CA ALA A 190 7.79 13.43 7.48
C ALA A 190 7.69 13.92 6.03
N ILE A 191 7.02 15.05 5.77
CA ILE A 191 7.00 15.70 4.45
C ILE A 191 8.39 16.17 4.04
N ARG A 192 9.12 16.86 4.94
CA ARG A 192 10.46 17.41 4.66
C ARG A 192 11.46 16.31 4.30
N VAL A 193 11.42 15.20 5.03
CA VAL A 193 12.38 14.10 4.83
C VAL A 193 11.86 13.00 3.90
N ALA A 194 10.72 13.18 3.23
CA ALA A 194 10.04 12.13 2.46
C ALA A 194 10.95 11.47 1.39
N TYR A 195 11.79 12.26 0.72
CA TYR A 195 12.73 11.76 -0.29
C TYR A 195 13.87 10.90 0.28
N SER A 196 14.11 10.92 1.59
CA SER A 196 15.09 10.05 2.24
C SER A 196 14.52 8.64 2.55
N VAL A 197 13.20 8.48 2.49
CA VAL A 197 12.52 7.23 2.86
C VAL A 197 12.81 6.15 1.83
N GLN A 198 13.28 5.00 2.31
CA GLN A 198 13.55 3.83 1.49
C GLN A 198 12.34 2.89 1.42
N LYS A 199 12.22 2.20 0.30
CA LYS A 199 11.25 1.11 0.11
C LYS A 199 11.50 -0.02 1.11
N SER A 200 10.48 -0.83 1.36
CA SER A 200 10.66 -2.07 2.09
C SER A 200 11.50 -3.03 1.25
N PRO A 201 12.49 -3.76 1.81
CA PRO A 201 13.21 -4.78 1.06
C PRO A 201 12.24 -5.81 0.49
N LEU A 202 12.58 -6.37 -0.68
CA LEU A 202 11.83 -7.50 -1.24
C LEU A 202 12.03 -8.73 -0.36
N PHE A 203 10.93 -9.44 -0.11
CA PHE A 203 11.00 -10.75 0.49
C PHE A 203 11.71 -11.73 -0.45
N LYS A 204 12.66 -12.50 0.10
CA LYS A 204 13.37 -13.56 -0.61
C LYS A 204 13.23 -14.84 0.20
N LEU A 205 12.79 -15.91 -0.47
CA LEU A 205 12.95 -17.26 0.06
C LEU A 205 14.45 -17.56 0.11
N VAL A 206 14.95 -17.80 1.32
CA VAL A 206 16.31 -18.31 1.57
C VAL A 206 16.23 -19.82 1.69
#